data_AF-A0A2E4JI10-F1
#
_entry.id   AF-A0A2E4JI10-F1
#
_cell.length_a   1.000
_cell.length_b   1.000
_cell.length_c   1.000
_cell.angle_alpha   90.00
_cell.angle_beta   90.00
_cell.angle_gamma   90.00
#
_symmetry.space_group_name_H-M   'P 1'
#
loop_
_entity.id
_entity.type
_entity.pdbx_description
1 polymer ?
#
loop_
_entity_poly.entity_id
_entity_poly.type
_entity_poly.pdbx_seq_one_letter_code
_entity_poly.pdbx_strand_id
1 'polypeptide(L)'
;MSRPIWPCSRVILFFLLVSVAPSVVAQPVPKSAHNQGEPLHKVKPPPSRSAEAEHQSSQTTPQTPSEDTLGVPVYPNAQYLVAYDARRGQQYYLFGTNASFENMVDYYSAVLNSRGDRVFREPPVHMFELGRFNRDTMAFPPSVTIKDYTWNGAAGYPNSSPGGQPSHYSTIIQIVPVPEQR
;
A
#
# COMPACT_ATOMS: atom_id res chain seq x y z
N MET A 1 -25.85 9.97 55.47
CA MET A 1 -26.84 8.89 55.75
C MET A 1 -27.16 8.25 54.41
N SER A 2 -26.38 7.26 53.94
CA SER A 2 -26.33 5.83 54.30
C SER A 2 -27.08 4.98 53.26
N ARG A 3 -26.31 4.13 52.56
CA ARG A 3 -26.72 3.10 51.58
C ARG A 3 -27.42 1.91 52.25
N PRO A 4 -28.06 1.05 51.46
CA PRO A 4 -27.78 -0.40 51.52
C PRO A 4 -27.53 -0.93 50.08
N ILE A 5 -26.42 -1.59 49.72
CA ILE A 5 -25.77 -2.83 50.19
C ILE A 5 -26.69 -4.05 50.11
N TRP A 6 -26.56 -4.82 49.02
CA TRP A 6 -26.98 -6.21 48.96
C TRP A 6 -25.73 -7.06 48.60
N PRO A 7 -25.34 -8.03 49.45
CA PRO A 7 -24.21 -8.93 49.19
C PRO A 7 -24.68 -10.33 48.76
N CYS A 8 -23.70 -11.21 48.50
CA CYS A 8 -23.78 -12.64 48.14
C CYS A 8 -23.85 -12.86 46.61
N SER A 9 -22.92 -13.56 45.97
CA SER A 9 -22.29 -14.79 46.44
C SER A 9 -20.88 -14.95 45.88
N ARG A 10 -19.99 -15.42 46.76
CA ARG A 10 -18.64 -15.89 46.46
C ARG A 10 -18.74 -17.19 45.65
N VAL A 11 -18.05 -17.28 44.52
CA VAL A 11 -17.62 -18.58 43.99
C VAL A 11 -16.14 -18.54 43.71
N ILE A 12 -15.53 -19.64 44.13
CA ILE A 12 -14.13 -19.91 44.41
C ILE A 12 -13.28 -19.95 43.15
N LEU A 13 -12.09 -19.37 43.31
CA LEU A 13 -10.89 -19.50 42.50
C LEU A 13 -10.51 -20.98 42.28
N PHE A 14 -10.38 -21.41 41.03
CA PHE A 14 -9.53 -22.55 40.67
C PHE A 14 -8.55 -22.11 39.56
N PHE A 15 -7.33 -21.83 40.00
CA PHE A 15 -6.13 -21.74 39.16
C PHE A 15 -5.89 -23.10 38.51
N LEU A 16 -5.86 -23.16 37.17
CA LEU A 16 -5.25 -24.27 36.46
C LEU A 16 -4.40 -23.70 35.32
N LEU A 17 -3.15 -23.47 35.67
CA LEU A 17 -2.07 -22.99 34.82
C LEU A 17 -1.49 -24.22 34.10
N VAL A 18 -1.95 -24.51 32.89
CA VAL A 18 -1.35 -25.54 32.03
C VAL A 18 -0.43 -24.83 31.04
N SER A 19 0.86 -24.79 31.39
CA SER A 19 1.93 -24.34 30.52
C SER A 19 2.35 -25.50 29.61
N VAL A 20 2.05 -25.39 28.31
CA VAL A 20 2.59 -26.30 27.29
C VAL A 20 3.58 -25.50 26.45
N ALA A 21 4.87 -25.71 26.68
CA ALA A 21 5.93 -25.22 25.83
C ALA A 21 6.30 -26.31 24.80
N PRO A 22 6.20 -26.07 23.48
CA PRO A 22 6.87 -26.93 22.51
C PRO A 22 8.35 -26.55 22.42
N SER A 23 9.22 -27.52 22.75
CA SER A 23 10.64 -27.49 22.43
C SER A 23 10.83 -27.45 20.91
N VAL A 24 11.39 -26.36 20.38
CA VAL A 24 11.94 -26.35 19.01
C VAL A 24 13.33 -26.98 19.07
N VAL A 25 13.43 -28.17 18.49
CA VAL A 25 14.70 -28.86 18.23
C VAL A 25 15.49 -28.09 17.19
N ALA A 26 16.71 -27.71 17.55
CA ALA A 26 17.69 -27.12 16.65
C ALA A 26 18.02 -28.11 15.52
N GLN A 27 17.73 -27.74 14.28
CA GLN A 27 18.19 -28.48 13.10
C GLN A 27 19.67 -28.12 12.83
N PRO A 28 20.57 -29.11 12.63
CA PRO A 28 21.93 -28.85 12.23
C PRO A 28 21.99 -28.44 10.75
N VAL A 29 22.52 -27.23 10.48
CA VAL A 29 22.88 -26.76 9.14
C VAL A 29 24.06 -27.61 8.62
N PRO A 30 23.94 -28.31 7.48
CA PRO A 30 25.09 -28.97 6.87
C PRO A 30 26.03 -27.91 6.26
N LYS A 31 27.25 -27.86 6.81
CA LYS A 31 28.39 -27.07 6.35
C LYS A 31 29.00 -27.78 5.13
N SER A 32 28.83 -27.23 3.93
CA SER A 32 29.54 -27.72 2.74
C SER A 32 30.84 -26.93 2.54
N ALA A 33 31.93 -27.70 2.40
CA ALA A 33 33.32 -27.28 2.29
C ALA A 33 33.59 -26.49 0.99
N HIS A 34 34.33 -25.39 1.07
CA HIS A 34 35.74 -25.28 0.65
C HIS A 34 36.08 -25.98 -0.66
N ASN A 35 36.34 -25.18 -1.70
CA ASN A 35 37.32 -25.50 -2.73
C ASN A 35 38.05 -24.20 -3.10
N GLN A 36 39.28 -24.06 -2.58
CA GLN A 36 40.29 -23.19 -3.18
C GLN A 36 41.06 -24.02 -4.22
N GLY A 37 41.43 -23.38 -5.33
CA GLY A 37 42.30 -23.95 -6.34
C GLY A 37 42.46 -23.02 -7.54
N GLU A 38 43.33 -22.03 -7.41
CA GLU A 38 43.97 -21.36 -8.56
C GLU A 38 45.07 -22.28 -9.13
N PRO A 39 45.40 -22.21 -10.44
CA PRO A 39 46.41 -21.22 -10.86
C PRO A 39 46.22 -20.60 -12.27
N LEU A 40 46.60 -19.33 -12.36
CA LEU A 40 47.17 -18.58 -13.50
C LEU A 40 47.23 -19.26 -14.89
N HIS A 41 46.32 -18.86 -15.79
CA HIS A 41 46.57 -18.85 -17.23
C HIS A 41 46.39 -17.44 -17.79
N LYS A 42 47.49 -16.86 -18.28
CA LYS A 42 47.58 -15.58 -18.98
C LYS A 42 46.89 -15.70 -20.35
N VAL A 43 45.66 -15.25 -20.47
CA VAL A 43 44.95 -15.11 -21.75
C VAL A 43 44.95 -13.64 -22.17
N LYS A 44 45.53 -13.39 -23.35
CA LYS A 44 45.57 -12.10 -24.06
C LYS A 44 44.13 -11.58 -24.27
N PRO A 45 43.85 -10.27 -24.10
CA PRO A 45 42.50 -9.75 -24.28
C PRO A 45 42.05 -9.92 -25.74
N PRO A 46 40.84 -10.45 -26.01
CA PRO A 46 40.23 -10.31 -27.32
C PRO A 46 39.87 -8.83 -27.56
N PRO A 47 39.99 -8.32 -28.79
CA PRO A 47 39.64 -6.93 -29.10
C PRO A 47 38.16 -6.70 -28.80
N SER A 48 37.89 -5.62 -28.07
CA SER A 48 36.55 -5.06 -27.85
C SER A 48 35.83 -4.91 -29.18
N ARG A 49 34.87 -5.80 -29.44
CA ARG A 49 33.78 -5.50 -30.35
C ARG A 49 32.65 -4.97 -29.49
N SER A 50 32.65 -3.65 -29.26
CA SER A 50 31.44 -2.95 -28.85
C SER A 50 30.42 -3.13 -29.96
N ALA A 51 29.64 -4.20 -29.88
CA ALA A 51 28.28 -4.13 -30.36
C ALA A 51 27.55 -3.27 -29.32
N GLU A 52 27.46 -1.99 -29.64
CA GLU A 52 26.51 -1.08 -29.04
C GLU A 52 25.12 -1.59 -29.41
N ALA A 53 24.66 -2.61 -28.67
CA ALA A 53 23.25 -2.73 -28.42
C ALA A 53 22.93 -1.54 -27.52
N GLU A 54 22.42 -0.47 -28.12
CA GLU A 54 21.50 0.44 -27.45
C GLU A 54 20.36 -0.42 -26.87
N HIS A 55 20.61 -1.04 -25.72
CA HIS A 55 19.59 -1.06 -24.70
C HIS A 55 19.50 0.37 -24.21
N GLN A 56 18.81 1.18 -25.02
CA GLN A 56 18.13 2.35 -24.57
C GLN A 56 17.18 1.85 -23.49
N SER A 57 17.70 1.76 -22.27
CA SER A 57 16.91 1.61 -21.07
C SER A 57 16.04 2.85 -21.09
N SER A 58 14.84 2.73 -21.67
CA SER A 58 13.77 3.69 -21.45
C SER A 58 13.60 3.71 -19.94
N GLN A 59 14.28 4.66 -19.30
CA GLN A 59 13.90 5.10 -17.97
C GLN A 59 12.52 5.69 -18.18
N THR A 60 11.50 4.84 -18.10
CA THR A 60 10.12 5.28 -17.93
C THR A 60 10.08 5.90 -16.55
N THR A 61 10.46 7.19 -16.47
CA THR A 61 10.02 8.04 -15.37
C THR A 61 8.51 7.85 -15.31
N PRO A 62 7.93 7.39 -14.19
CA PRO A 62 6.49 7.27 -14.08
C PRO A 62 5.89 8.66 -14.35
N GLN A 63 5.28 8.84 -15.51
CA GLN A 63 4.60 10.10 -15.82
C GLN A 63 3.40 10.15 -14.88
N THR A 64 3.41 11.11 -13.94
CA THR A 64 2.26 11.36 -13.08
C THR A 64 1.04 11.67 -13.96
N PRO A 65 -0.09 10.95 -13.80
CA PRO A 65 -1.29 11.22 -14.60
C PRO A 65 -1.80 12.64 -14.32
N SER A 66 -2.26 13.33 -15.36
CA SER A 66 -2.89 14.65 -15.20
C SER A 66 -4.29 14.51 -14.60
N GLU A 67 -4.79 15.59 -13.99
CA GLU A 67 -6.18 15.64 -13.48
C GLU A 67 -7.21 15.41 -14.60
N ASP A 68 -6.93 15.89 -15.80
CA ASP A 68 -7.74 15.62 -17.00
C ASP A 68 -7.83 14.11 -17.30
N THR A 69 -6.70 13.39 -17.16
CA THR A 69 -6.66 11.93 -17.37
C THR A 69 -7.44 11.17 -16.28
N LEU A 70 -7.46 11.70 -15.06
CA LEU A 70 -8.15 11.08 -13.93
C LEU A 70 -9.65 11.40 -13.91
N GLY A 71 -10.04 12.53 -14.46
CA GLY A 71 -11.40 13.08 -14.37
C GLY A 71 -11.77 13.55 -12.96
N VAL A 72 -10.78 13.69 -12.07
CA VAL A 72 -10.93 14.18 -10.70
C VAL A 72 -9.71 14.98 -10.27
N PRO A 73 -9.88 15.99 -9.38
CA PRO A 73 -8.76 16.70 -8.81
C PRO A 73 -7.91 15.79 -7.91
N VAL A 74 -6.59 15.96 -7.98
CA VAL A 74 -5.64 15.31 -7.08
C VAL A 74 -5.40 16.23 -5.89
N TYR A 75 -5.36 15.67 -4.68
CA TYR A 75 -5.06 16.48 -3.50
C TYR A 75 -3.69 17.18 -3.66
N PRO A 76 -3.59 18.53 -3.49
CA PRO A 76 -2.39 19.28 -3.89
C PRO A 76 -1.06 18.83 -3.29
N ASN A 77 -1.08 18.27 -2.07
CA ASN A 77 0.13 17.78 -1.38
C ASN A 77 0.28 16.25 -1.47
N ALA A 78 -0.42 15.60 -2.39
CA ALA A 78 -0.28 14.18 -2.63
C ALA A 78 0.83 13.93 -3.66
N GLN A 79 1.67 12.95 -3.38
CA GLN A 79 2.73 12.49 -4.27
C GLN A 79 2.26 11.26 -5.02
N TYR A 80 2.41 11.26 -6.34
CA TYR A 80 2.14 10.07 -7.14
C TYR A 80 3.11 8.95 -6.78
N LEU A 81 2.58 7.75 -6.60
CA LEU A 81 3.36 6.57 -6.20
C LEU A 81 3.50 5.59 -7.35
N VAL A 82 2.37 5.13 -7.90
CA VAL A 82 2.34 4.02 -8.86
C VAL A 82 0.97 3.91 -9.54
N ALA A 83 0.97 3.31 -10.73
CA ALA A 83 -0.23 2.86 -11.43
C ALA A 83 -0.26 1.33 -11.47
N TYR A 84 -1.45 0.76 -11.32
CA TYR A 84 -1.67 -0.69 -11.41
C TYR A 84 -2.75 -1.00 -12.45
N ASP A 85 -2.48 -2.03 -13.26
CA ASP A 85 -3.45 -2.63 -14.16
C ASP A 85 -4.47 -3.43 -13.33
N ALA A 86 -5.69 -2.89 -13.22
CA ALA A 86 -6.84 -3.51 -12.56
C ALA A 86 -7.44 -4.68 -13.37
N ARG A 87 -6.79 -5.05 -14.49
CA ARG A 87 -7.25 -5.94 -15.56
C ARG A 87 -8.31 -5.28 -16.42
N ARG A 88 -8.57 -5.90 -17.58
CA ARG A 88 -9.61 -5.50 -18.55
C ARG A 88 -9.41 -4.08 -19.10
N GLY A 89 -8.15 -3.65 -19.20
CA GLY A 89 -7.78 -2.33 -19.72
C GLY A 89 -8.06 -1.18 -18.76
N GLN A 90 -8.37 -1.46 -17.49
CA GLN A 90 -8.58 -0.44 -16.47
C GLN A 90 -7.31 -0.26 -15.64
N GLN A 91 -6.93 0.99 -15.39
CA GLN A 91 -5.84 1.36 -14.50
C GLN A 91 -6.41 2.00 -13.22
N TYR A 92 -5.69 1.86 -12.11
CA TYR A 92 -5.88 2.71 -10.95
C TYR A 92 -4.55 3.27 -10.47
N TYR A 93 -4.60 4.46 -9.88
CA TYR A 93 -3.43 5.24 -9.50
C TYR A 93 -3.40 5.44 -8.00
N LEU A 94 -2.21 5.34 -7.40
CA LEU A 94 -2.00 5.60 -5.98
C LEU A 94 -1.26 6.91 -5.79
N PHE A 95 -1.75 7.70 -4.83
CA PHE A 95 -1.12 8.90 -4.35
C PHE A 95 -0.97 8.84 -2.84
N GLY A 96 0.19 9.25 -2.33
CA GLY A 96 0.49 9.29 -0.91
C GLY A 96 0.51 10.71 -0.36
N THR A 97 -0.04 10.91 0.83
CA THR A 97 0.03 12.19 1.54
C THR A 97 0.16 11.99 3.05
N ASN A 98 0.65 13.02 3.74
CA ASN A 98 0.73 13.07 5.21
C ASN A 98 -0.46 13.82 5.84
N ALA A 99 -1.44 14.24 5.04
CA ALA A 99 -2.71 14.72 5.59
C ALA A 99 -3.45 13.59 6.32
N SER A 100 -4.20 13.95 7.37
CA SER A 100 -5.01 12.99 8.11
C SER A 100 -6.12 12.40 7.24
N PHE A 101 -6.57 11.21 7.61
CA PHE A 101 -7.69 10.55 6.96
C PHE A 101 -8.94 11.44 6.90
N GLU A 102 -9.32 12.06 8.02
CA GLU A 102 -10.51 12.92 8.10
C GLU A 102 -10.38 14.17 7.22
N ASN A 103 -9.19 14.80 7.18
CA ASN A 103 -8.95 15.93 6.26
C ASN A 103 -9.12 15.51 4.79
N MET A 104 -8.75 14.28 4.43
CA MET A 104 -8.92 13.78 3.06
C MET A 104 -10.39 13.49 2.76
N VAL A 105 -11.14 12.95 3.72
CA VAL A 105 -12.59 12.75 3.56
C VAL A 105 -13.29 14.09 3.39
N ASP A 106 -12.97 15.09 4.21
CA ASP A 106 -13.55 16.43 4.10
C ASP A 106 -13.22 17.11 2.77
N TYR A 107 -11.95 17.04 2.34
CA TYR A 107 -11.52 17.59 1.07
C TYR A 107 -12.29 16.97 -0.11
N TYR A 108 -12.30 15.63 -0.20
CA TYR A 108 -12.98 14.95 -1.31
C TYR A 108 -14.50 15.10 -1.22
N SER A 109 -15.07 15.21 -0.03
CA SER A 109 -16.49 15.49 0.13
C SER A 109 -16.87 16.85 -0.45
N ALA A 110 -16.05 17.88 -0.21
CA ALA A 110 -16.26 19.22 -0.72
C ALA A 110 -16.09 19.29 -2.24
N VAL A 111 -14.99 18.75 -2.78
CA VAL A 111 -14.69 18.88 -4.22
C VAL A 111 -15.58 18.00 -5.10
N LEU A 112 -16.01 16.84 -4.61
CA LEU A 112 -16.89 15.93 -5.35
C LEU A 112 -18.37 16.19 -5.10
N ASN A 113 -18.70 17.09 -4.16
CA ASN A 113 -20.07 17.36 -3.70
C ASN A 113 -20.83 16.06 -3.35
N SER A 114 -20.14 15.15 -2.66
CA SER A 114 -20.64 13.83 -2.28
C SER A 114 -20.19 13.51 -0.87
N ARG A 115 -20.99 12.79 -0.09
CA ARG A 115 -20.56 12.33 1.24
C ARG A 115 -19.69 11.07 1.18
N GLY A 116 -19.77 10.32 0.08
CA GLY A 116 -19.17 8.98 -0.03
C GLY A 116 -19.65 8.04 1.08
N ASP A 117 -18.96 6.91 1.22
CA ASP A 117 -19.27 5.87 2.19
C ASP A 117 -18.02 5.44 2.97
N ARG A 118 -18.17 5.31 4.29
CA ARG A 118 -17.17 4.66 5.13
C ARG A 118 -17.32 3.15 4.99
N VAL A 119 -16.47 2.53 4.17
CA VAL A 119 -16.55 1.10 3.85
C VAL A 119 -15.84 0.21 4.87
N PHE A 120 -14.85 0.74 5.59
CA PHE A 120 -14.23 0.07 6.74
C PHE A 120 -13.99 1.06 7.88
N ARG A 121 -14.24 0.60 9.11
CA ARG A 121 -13.95 1.37 10.32
C ARG A 121 -12.49 1.20 10.77
N GLU A 122 -11.97 -0.03 10.70
CA GLU A 122 -10.68 -0.42 11.26
C GLU A 122 -9.98 -1.43 10.31
N PRO A 123 -8.92 -1.03 9.57
CA PRO A 123 -8.45 0.35 9.42
C PRO A 123 -9.48 1.23 8.69
N PRO A 124 -9.51 2.55 8.95
CA PRO A 124 -10.36 3.49 8.25
C PRO A 124 -10.21 3.43 6.72
N VAL A 125 -11.31 3.21 6.01
CA VAL A 125 -11.40 3.32 4.55
C VAL A 125 -12.69 4.04 4.16
N HIS A 126 -12.57 5.11 3.38
CA HIS A 126 -13.70 5.87 2.81
C HIS A 126 -13.66 5.78 1.29
N MET A 127 -14.81 5.68 0.65
CA MET A 127 -14.92 5.55 -0.79
C MET A 127 -15.96 6.50 -1.35
N PHE A 128 -15.60 7.21 -2.43
CA PHE A 128 -16.51 7.99 -3.25
C PHE A 128 -16.65 7.28 -4.59
N GLU A 129 -17.83 6.73 -4.88
CA GLU A 129 -18.17 6.23 -6.21
C GLU A 129 -18.61 7.39 -7.10
N LEU A 130 -17.99 7.54 -8.27
CA LEU A 130 -18.19 8.68 -9.18
C LEU A 130 -18.99 8.31 -10.43
N GLY A 131 -19.18 7.01 -10.66
CA GLY A 131 -19.81 6.50 -11.86
C GLY A 131 -20.51 5.18 -11.61
N ARG A 132 -21.24 4.70 -12.62
CA ARG A 132 -21.92 3.41 -12.56
C ARG A 132 -20.93 2.28 -12.83
N PHE A 133 -21.18 1.14 -12.20
CA PHE A 133 -20.56 -0.11 -12.57
C PHE A 133 -20.91 -0.46 -14.03
N ASN A 134 -19.90 -0.81 -14.82
CA ASN A 134 -20.09 -1.28 -16.18
C ASN A 134 -20.21 -2.81 -16.19
N ARG A 135 -21.40 -3.33 -16.50
CA ARG A 135 -21.68 -4.78 -16.51
C ARG A 135 -21.01 -5.52 -17.67
N ASP A 136 -20.78 -4.84 -18.80
CA ASP A 136 -20.20 -5.48 -19.99
C ASP A 136 -18.70 -5.71 -19.79
N THR A 137 -18.01 -4.73 -19.22
CA THR A 137 -16.59 -4.85 -18.92
C THR A 137 -16.33 -5.47 -17.55
N MET A 138 -17.31 -5.46 -16.63
CA MET A 138 -17.14 -5.75 -15.20
C MET A 138 -15.94 -5.02 -14.59
N ALA A 139 -15.64 -3.82 -15.09
CA ALA A 139 -14.60 -2.95 -14.55
C ALA A 139 -15.06 -2.33 -13.22
N PHE A 140 -14.12 -2.01 -12.34
CA PHE A 140 -14.44 -1.26 -11.12
C PHE A 140 -15.09 0.08 -11.50
N PRO A 141 -16.08 0.56 -10.75
CA PRO A 141 -16.64 1.88 -10.98
C PRO A 141 -15.55 2.96 -10.79
N PRO A 142 -15.60 4.06 -11.56
CA PRO A 142 -14.79 5.25 -11.27
C PRO A 142 -14.97 5.67 -9.81
N SER A 143 -13.86 5.86 -9.11
CA SER A 143 -13.89 6.03 -7.66
C SER A 143 -12.65 6.73 -7.10
N VAL A 144 -12.83 7.40 -5.97
CA VAL A 144 -11.74 7.82 -5.07
C VAL A 144 -11.87 7.04 -3.78
N THR A 145 -10.84 6.28 -3.42
CA THR A 145 -10.76 5.54 -2.14
C THR A 145 -9.65 6.12 -1.28
N ILE A 146 -9.98 6.49 -0.04
CA ILE A 146 -9.06 7.01 0.97
C ILE A 146 -8.83 5.93 2.00
N LYS A 147 -7.57 5.68 2.36
CA LYS A 147 -7.17 4.65 3.32
C LYS A 147 -6.19 5.22 4.34
N ASP A 148 -6.46 5.00 5.62
CA ASP A 148 -5.53 5.31 6.71
C ASP A 148 -4.52 4.17 6.87
N TYR A 149 -3.24 4.48 6.70
CA TYR A 149 -2.13 3.53 6.87
C TYR A 149 -1.39 3.71 8.19
N THR A 150 -1.79 4.67 9.03
CA THR A 150 -1.24 4.88 10.38
C THR A 150 -2.00 4.13 11.47
N TRP A 151 -3.08 3.45 11.09
CA TRP A 151 -3.93 2.68 11.99
C TRP A 151 -3.12 1.72 12.88
N ASN A 152 -3.49 1.64 14.16
CA ASN A 152 -2.84 0.81 15.16
C ASN A 152 -1.33 1.09 15.35
N GLY A 153 -0.91 2.34 15.15
CA GLY A 153 0.48 2.77 15.36
C GLY A 153 1.44 2.39 14.23
N ALA A 154 0.91 2.00 13.07
CA ALA A 154 1.73 1.77 11.88
C ALA A 154 2.42 3.07 11.43
N ALA A 155 3.61 2.94 10.84
CA ALA A 155 4.39 4.08 10.35
C ALA A 155 3.75 4.77 9.14
N GLY A 156 2.81 4.12 8.45
CA GLY A 156 2.21 4.57 7.19
C GLY A 156 2.54 3.64 6.02
N TYR A 157 2.14 4.04 4.83
CA TYR A 157 2.47 3.36 3.58
C TYR A 157 3.90 3.72 3.15
N PRO A 158 4.79 2.75 2.88
CA PRO A 158 6.19 3.04 2.58
C PRO A 158 6.36 3.78 1.26
N ASN A 159 7.25 4.78 1.25
CA ASN A 159 7.70 5.40 0.02
C ASN A 159 8.62 4.45 -0.73
N SER A 160 8.29 4.15 -1.99
CA SER A 160 9.06 3.21 -2.82
C SER A 160 10.36 3.84 -3.37
N SER A 161 10.50 5.16 -3.30
CA SER A 161 11.72 5.87 -3.70
C SER A 161 12.83 5.68 -2.64
N PRO A 162 13.98 5.07 -2.98
CA PRO A 162 15.07 4.89 -2.03
C PRO A 162 15.55 6.23 -1.44
N GLY A 163 15.46 6.38 -0.12
CA GLY A 163 15.81 7.63 0.57
C GLY A 163 14.84 8.80 0.34
N GLY A 164 13.70 8.55 -0.31
CA GLY A 164 12.67 9.54 -0.58
C GLY A 164 12.06 10.13 0.69
N GLN A 165 11.59 11.38 0.59
CA GLN A 165 10.87 12.05 1.68
C GLN A 165 9.43 12.39 1.26
N PRO A 166 8.44 12.10 2.13
CA PRO A 166 8.58 11.40 3.41
C PRO A 166 8.93 9.91 3.22
N SER A 167 9.47 9.25 4.25
CA SER A 167 9.75 7.81 4.21
C SER A 167 8.47 6.96 4.16
N HIS A 168 7.37 7.48 4.73
CA HIS A 168 6.05 6.87 4.73
C HIS A 168 4.99 7.94 4.51
N TYR A 169 3.83 7.52 4.00
CA TYR A 169 2.64 8.36 3.85
C TYR A 169 1.56 7.90 4.83
N SER A 170 0.99 8.86 5.56
CA SER A 170 -0.08 8.55 6.51
C SER A 170 -1.35 8.03 5.83
N THR A 171 -1.69 8.62 4.68
CA THR A 171 -2.92 8.35 3.94
C THR A 171 -2.61 8.05 2.48
N ILE A 172 -3.30 7.07 1.91
CA ILE A 172 -3.25 6.77 0.48
C ILE A 172 -4.60 7.10 -0.15
N ILE A 173 -4.51 7.76 -1.30
CA ILE A 173 -5.62 8.03 -2.20
C ILE A 173 -5.45 7.09 -3.40
N GLN A 174 -6.43 6.21 -3.60
CA GLN A 174 -6.55 5.37 -4.78
C GLN A 174 -7.60 5.97 -5.70
N ILE A 175 -7.23 6.22 -6.95
CA ILE A 175 -8.13 6.80 -7.95
C ILE A 175 -8.32 5.82 -9.09
N VAL A 176 -9.56 5.41 -9.31
CA VAL A 176 -10.02 4.76 -10.54
C VAL A 176 -10.59 5.86 -11.44
N PRO A 177 -9.97 6.14 -12.61
CA PRO A 177 -10.35 7.28 -13.44
C PRO A 177 -11.81 7.26 -13.89
N VAL A 178 -12.36 8.45 -14.10
CA VAL A 178 -13.60 8.62 -14.85
C VAL A 178 -13.26 8.48 -16.34
N PRO A 179 -13.79 7.47 -17.05
CA PRO A 179 -13.50 7.33 -18.47
C PRO A 179 -14.04 8.54 -19.24
N GLU A 180 -13.26 9.04 -20.20
CA GLU A 180 -13.73 10.04 -21.14
C GLU A 180 -14.99 9.52 -21.85
N GLN A 181 -16.06 10.30 -21.82
CA GLN A 181 -17.26 10.01 -22.61
C GLN A 181 -16.89 10.19 -24.08
N ARG A 182 -16.64 9.07 -24.78
CA ARG A 182 -16.44 9.05 -26.23
C ARG A 182 -17.76 9.21 -26.98
#